data_AF-A0A1F9KL30-F1
#
_entry.id   AF-A0A1F9KL30-F1
#
_cell.length_a   1.000
_cell.length_b   1.000
_cell.length_c   1.000
_cell.angle_alpha   90.00
_cell.angle_beta   90.00
_cell.angle_gamma   90.00
#
_symmetry.space_group_name_H-M   'P 1'
#
loop_
_entity.id
_entity.type
_entity.pdbx_description
1 polymer ?
#
loop_
_entity_poly.entity_id
_entity_poly.type
_entity_poly.pdbx_seq_one_letter_code
_entity_poly.pdbx_strand_id
1 'polypeptide(L)'
;MEAVKFLEQPLHERGKILHDAYIAKPATLSLRKKTVLLTVIAEEDDEILVNRGLAFLRQARLLRLCTEAHEQEALLAYEDLTNLLLTSKSTIKRDLRSLRKQGLAVPVYRKKQRSMKGY
;
A
#
# COMPACT_ATOMS: atom_id res chain seq x y z
N MET A 1 5.42 -20.35 24.76
CA MET A 1 5.44 -19.11 25.56
C MET A 1 5.51 -17.82 24.71
N GLU A 2 5.63 -17.87 23.38
CA GLU A 2 5.66 -16.67 22.52
C GLU A 2 4.29 -16.10 22.13
N ALA A 3 3.25 -16.95 22.04
CA ALA A 3 1.93 -16.51 21.57
C ALA A 3 1.22 -15.51 22.51
N VAL A 4 1.54 -15.53 23.80
CA VAL A 4 0.92 -14.65 24.80
C VAL A 4 1.46 -13.22 24.69
N LYS A 5 2.74 -13.05 24.33
CA LYS A 5 3.36 -11.73 24.12
C LYS A 5 2.74 -10.97 22.95
N PHE A 6 2.19 -11.67 21.96
CA PHE A 6 1.50 -11.06 20.82
C PHE A 6 0.18 -10.37 21.21
N LEU A 7 -0.46 -10.83 22.29
CA LEU A 7 -1.73 -10.28 22.79
C LEU A 7 -1.54 -9.12 23.78
N GLU A 8 -0.33 -8.95 24.31
CA GLU A 8 0.03 -7.89 25.27
C GLU A 8 0.64 -6.65 24.61
N GLN A 9 0.94 -6.70 23.31
CA GLN A 9 1.39 -5.53 22.59
C GLN A 9 0.25 -4.50 22.45
N PRO A 10 0.55 -3.19 22.58
CA PRO A 10 -0.42 -2.12 22.33
C PRO A 10 -1.06 -2.33 20.96
N LEU A 11 -2.37 -2.07 20.85
CA LEU A 11 -3.15 -2.31 19.62
C LEU A 11 -2.45 -1.76 18.35
N HIS A 12 -1.78 -0.61 18.49
CA HIS A 12 -0.91 0.08 17.53
C HIS A 12 0.19 -0.78 16.86
N GLU A 13 0.65 -1.88 17.46
CA GLU A 13 1.65 -2.79 16.85
C GLU A 13 1.01 -3.93 16.05
N ARG A 14 -0.24 -4.33 16.34
CA ARG A 14 -0.86 -5.53 15.75
C ARG A 14 -1.25 -5.38 14.28
N GLY A 15 -1.46 -4.14 13.83
CA GLY A 15 -1.84 -3.85 12.46
C GLY A 15 -0.66 -3.76 11.48
N LYS A 16 0.57 -3.92 11.97
CA LYS A 16 1.78 -3.76 11.17
C LYS A 16 2.29 -5.09 10.64
N ILE A 17 2.79 -5.08 9.40
CA ILE A 17 3.41 -6.25 8.78
C ILE A 17 4.73 -5.87 8.11
N LEU A 18 5.62 -6.84 7.98
CA LEU A 18 6.76 -6.75 7.06
C LEU A 18 6.31 -7.18 5.66
N HIS A 19 6.64 -6.38 4.64
CA HIS A 19 6.28 -6.66 3.24
C HIS A 19 7.43 -6.31 2.30
N ASP A 20 7.63 -7.11 1.25
CA ASP A 20 8.68 -6.85 0.26
C ASP A 20 8.18 -5.95 -0.87
N ALA A 21 8.71 -4.73 -0.93
CA ALA A 21 8.34 -3.68 -1.89
C ALA A 21 9.52 -3.30 -2.80
N TYR A 22 9.23 -2.73 -3.99
CA TYR A 22 10.26 -2.37 -4.97
C TYR A 22 11.02 -1.12 -4.57
N ILE A 23 12.34 -1.09 -4.71
CA ILE A 23 13.14 0.10 -4.38
C ILE A 23 12.77 1.27 -5.33
N ALA A 24 12.48 2.45 -4.76
CA ALA A 24 11.94 3.60 -5.50
C ALA A 24 12.95 4.25 -6.47
N LYS A 25 14.24 4.21 -6.15
CA LYS A 25 15.34 4.76 -6.97
C LYS A 25 16.35 3.66 -7.33
N PRO A 26 16.07 2.81 -8.33
CA PRO A 26 17.11 1.93 -8.83
C PRO A 26 18.10 2.76 -9.65
N ALA A 27 19.35 2.87 -9.20
CA ALA A 27 20.45 3.41 -10.00
C ALA A 27 20.61 2.66 -11.34
N THR A 28 20.07 1.45 -11.46
CA THR A 28 20.18 0.60 -12.65
C THR A 28 19.00 -0.37 -12.70
N LEU A 29 17.89 0.02 -13.33
CA LEU A 29 16.83 -0.89 -13.84
C LEU A 29 16.36 -2.07 -12.95
N SER A 30 16.52 -2.01 -11.63
CA SER A 30 16.54 -3.25 -10.83
C SER A 30 15.16 -3.62 -10.29
N LEU A 31 14.75 -4.86 -10.50
CA LEU A 31 13.66 -5.59 -9.83
C LEU A 31 13.95 -5.86 -8.33
N ARG A 32 14.85 -5.11 -7.71
CA ARG A 32 15.25 -5.32 -6.31
C ARG A 32 14.12 -4.89 -5.39
N LYS A 33 13.81 -5.77 -4.46
CA LYS A 33 12.88 -5.50 -3.37
C LYS A 33 13.64 -5.25 -2.08
N LYS A 34 13.06 -4.46 -1.19
CA LYS A 34 13.45 -4.35 0.22
C LYS A 34 12.23 -4.60 1.09
N THR A 35 12.46 -5.13 2.28
CA THR A 35 11.42 -5.29 3.28
C THR A 35 11.10 -3.93 3.90
N VAL A 36 9.81 -3.61 3.97
CA VAL A 36 9.26 -2.39 4.58
C VAL A 36 8.22 -2.76 5.64
N LEU A 37 8.08 -1.93 6.66
CA LEU A 37 7.05 -2.06 7.68
C LEU A 37 5.80 -1.28 7.22
N LEU A 38 4.65 -1.94 7.14
CA LEU A 38 3.39 -1.36 6.66
C LEU A 38 2.28 -1.51 7.69
N THR A 39 1.47 -0.48 7.88
CA THR A 39 0.31 -0.46 8.77
C THR A 39 -0.96 -0.79 7.97
N VAL A 40 -1.32 -2.08 7.94
CA VAL A 40 -2.51 -2.58 7.23
C VAL A 40 -3.79 -2.18 7.97
N ILE A 41 -3.78 -2.28 9.29
CA ILE A 41 -4.88 -1.87 10.17
C ILE A 41 -4.36 -0.77 11.08
N ALA A 42 -5.03 0.39 11.07
CA ALA A 42 -4.74 1.45 12.02
C ALA A 42 -5.96 1.72 12.91
N GLU A 43 -5.76 2.46 13.98
CA GLU A 43 -6.77 2.69 15.00
C GLU A 43 -7.94 3.53 14.46
N GLU A 44 -7.67 4.45 13.55
CA GLU A 44 -8.68 5.29 12.90
C GLU A 44 -9.57 4.53 11.89
N ASP A 45 -9.23 3.28 11.54
CA ASP A 45 -9.93 2.54 10.51
C ASP A 45 -11.40 2.25 10.90
N ASP A 46 -11.67 2.00 12.17
CA ASP A 46 -13.04 1.73 12.67
C ASP A 46 -13.92 2.98 12.57
N GLU A 47 -13.38 4.13 12.95
CA GLU A 47 -14.08 5.41 12.82
C GLU A 47 -14.34 5.76 11.35
N ILE A 48 -13.35 5.52 10.48
CA ILE A 48 -13.51 5.73 9.05
C ILE A 48 -14.58 4.80 8.48
N LEU A 49 -14.58 3.53 8.89
CA LEU A 49 -15.56 2.54 8.43
C LEU A 49 -16.98 2.97 8.79
N VAL A 50 -17.21 3.36 10.04
CA VAL A 50 -18.52 3.80 10.53
C VAL A 50 -19.00 5.05 9.83
N ASN A 51 -18.13 6.04 9.62
CA ASN A 51 -18.53 7.36 9.13
C ASN A 51 -18.52 7.51 7.60
N ARG A 52 -17.72 6.72 6.89
CA ARG A 52 -17.46 6.88 5.44
C ARG A 52 -17.60 5.59 4.63
N GLY A 53 -17.70 4.44 5.27
CA GLY A 53 -17.89 3.14 4.64
C GLY A 53 -16.63 2.53 4.00
N LEU A 54 -16.80 1.31 3.50
CA LEU A 54 -15.70 0.44 3.04
C LEU A 54 -14.86 1.04 1.90
N ALA A 55 -15.48 1.78 0.98
CA ALA A 55 -14.76 2.35 -0.15
C ALA A 55 -13.76 3.43 0.29
N PHE A 56 -14.18 4.28 1.23
CA PHE A 56 -13.31 5.31 1.79
C PHE A 56 -12.21 4.71 2.67
N LEU A 57 -12.55 3.73 3.51
CA LEU A 57 -11.57 2.98 4.29
C LEU A 57 -10.47 2.38 3.40
N ARG A 58 -10.85 1.74 2.29
CA ARG A 58 -9.88 1.17 1.35
C ARG A 58 -8.99 2.24 0.71
N GLN A 59 -9.54 3.42 0.39
CA GLN A 59 -8.76 4.55 -0.13
C GLN A 59 -7.78 5.10 0.91
N ALA A 60 -8.21 5.22 2.16
CA ALA A 60 -7.36 5.64 3.28
C ALA A 60 -6.20 4.64 3.49
N ARG A 61 -6.50 3.35 3.55
CA ARG A 61 -5.48 2.28 3.63
C ARG A 61 -4.53 2.30 2.45
N LEU A 62 -5.05 2.44 1.23
CA LEU A 62 -4.23 2.51 0.02
C LEU A 62 -3.23 3.66 0.08
N LEU A 63 -3.68 4.85 0.48
CA LEU A 63 -2.83 6.02 0.63
C LEU A 63 -1.77 5.77 1.71
N ARG A 64 -2.17 5.31 2.90
CA ARG A 64 -1.28 5.00 4.03
C ARG A 64 -0.16 4.04 3.62
N LEU A 65 -0.51 2.88 3.07
CA LEU A 65 0.45 1.84 2.67
C LEU A 65 1.45 2.35 1.63
N CYS A 66 1.00 3.12 0.64
CA CYS A 66 1.89 3.67 -0.38
C CYS A 66 2.83 4.73 0.19
N THR A 67 2.33 5.59 1.08
CA THR A 67 3.12 6.63 1.74
C THR A 67 4.19 6.02 2.64
N GLU A 68 3.83 5.06 3.50
CA GLU A 68 4.78 4.36 4.38
C GLU A 68 5.87 3.62 3.59
N ALA A 69 5.50 2.96 2.50
CA ALA A 69 6.48 2.32 1.61
C ALA A 69 7.43 3.38 1.00
N HIS A 70 6.88 4.51 0.58
CA HIS A 70 7.65 5.59 -0.05
C HIS A 70 8.62 6.27 0.91
N GLU A 71 8.19 6.53 2.14
CA GLU A 71 9.04 7.04 3.23
C GLU A 71 10.21 6.11 3.54
N GLN A 72 10.01 4.80 3.32
CA GLN A 72 11.04 3.77 3.41
C GLN A 72 11.75 3.53 2.07
N GLU A 73 11.75 4.49 1.15
CA GLU A 73 12.42 4.42 -0.16
C GLU A 73 12.00 3.25 -1.05
N ALA A 74 10.79 2.73 -0.85
CA ALA A 74 10.19 1.67 -1.65
C ALA A 74 8.88 2.11 -2.30
N LEU A 75 8.35 1.29 -3.20
CA LEU A 75 7.10 1.50 -3.90
C LEU A 75 6.36 0.17 -4.00
N LEU A 76 5.06 0.20 -3.72
CA LEU A 76 4.18 -0.95 -3.89
C LEU A 76 3.72 -1.06 -5.34
N ALA A 77 3.75 -2.26 -5.91
CA ALA A 77 3.14 -2.54 -7.20
C ALA A 77 1.64 -2.77 -7.06
N TYR A 78 0.93 -2.81 -8.19
CA TYR A 78 -0.50 -3.10 -8.18
C TYR A 78 -0.80 -4.47 -7.58
N GLU A 79 0.05 -5.45 -7.86
CA GLU A 79 -0.09 -6.82 -7.34
C GLU A 79 0.05 -6.87 -5.82
N ASP A 80 0.96 -6.07 -5.23
CA ASP A 80 1.09 -5.93 -3.78
C ASP A 80 -0.20 -5.35 -3.18
N LEU A 81 -0.70 -4.24 -3.77
CA LEU A 81 -1.90 -3.56 -3.29
C LEU A 81 -3.16 -4.42 -3.40
N THR A 82 -3.29 -5.24 -4.44
CA THR A 82 -4.44 -6.17 -4.57
C THR A 82 -4.44 -7.23 -3.48
N ASN A 83 -3.26 -7.71 -3.08
CA ASN A 83 -3.12 -8.71 -2.03
C ASN A 83 -3.34 -8.08 -0.64
N LEU A 84 -2.73 -6.93 -0.37
CA LEU A 84 -2.85 -6.23 0.91
C LEU A 84 -4.27 -5.72 1.19
N LEU A 85 -4.99 -5.27 0.16
CA LEU A 85 -6.33 -4.70 0.30
C LEU A 85 -7.44 -5.67 -0.10
N LEU A 86 -7.10 -6.92 -0.43
CA LEU A 86 -8.03 -7.98 -0.84
C LEU A 86 -9.04 -7.52 -1.89
N THR A 87 -8.55 -6.84 -2.93
CA THR A 87 -9.40 -6.25 -3.97
C THR A 87 -8.80 -6.43 -5.36
N SER A 88 -9.59 -6.13 -6.38
CA SER A 88 -9.17 -6.25 -7.77
C SER A 88 -8.30 -5.07 -8.21
N LYS A 89 -7.44 -5.32 -9.21
CA LYS A 89 -6.62 -4.29 -9.85
C LYS A 89 -7.44 -3.15 -10.47
N SER A 90 -8.65 -3.43 -10.95
CA SER A 90 -9.55 -2.40 -11.50
C SER A 90 -10.10 -1.50 -10.38
N THR A 91 -10.41 -2.06 -9.21
CA THR A 91 -10.77 -1.29 -8.02
C THR A 91 -9.63 -0.38 -7.56
N ILE A 92 -8.40 -0.92 -7.43
CA ILE A 92 -7.20 -0.12 -7.08
C ILE A 92 -7.01 1.07 -8.03
N LYS A 93 -7.11 0.84 -9.35
CA LYS A 93 -7.00 1.92 -10.34
C LYS A 93 -8.10 2.97 -10.20
N ARG A 94 -9.32 2.56 -9.84
CA ARG A 94 -10.45 3.48 -9.61
C ARG A 94 -10.20 4.32 -8.36
N ASP A 95 -9.75 3.70 -7.28
CA ASP A 95 -9.43 4.37 -6.01
C ASP A 95 -8.28 5.37 -6.20
N LEU A 96 -7.21 4.99 -6.90
CA LEU A 96 -6.12 5.90 -7.28
C LEU A 96 -6.60 7.11 -8.10
N ARG A 97 -7.58 6.90 -8.99
CA ARG A 97 -8.18 7.99 -9.76
C ARG A 97 -9.03 8.91 -8.86
N SER A 98 -9.78 8.34 -7.91
CA SER A 98 -10.55 9.08 -6.92
C SER A 98 -9.63 9.98 -6.07
N LEU A 99 -8.58 9.40 -5.50
CA LEU A 99 -7.59 10.12 -4.70
C LEU A 99 -6.90 11.23 -5.50
N ARG A 100 -6.50 10.96 -6.75
CA ARG A 100 -5.92 11.98 -7.63
C ARG A 100 -6.87 13.15 -7.90
N LYS A 101 -8.17 12.88 -8.07
CA LYS A 101 -9.19 13.93 -8.24
C LYS A 101 -9.35 14.80 -6.99
N GLN A 102 -9.07 14.24 -5.82
CA GLN A 102 -9.05 14.96 -4.54
C GLN A 102 -7.72 15.71 -4.30
N GLY A 103 -6.79 15.72 -5.27
CA GLY A 103 -5.48 16.37 -5.14
C GLY A 103 -4.41 15.51 -4.46
N LEU A 104 -4.72 14.26 -4.11
CA LEU A 104 -3.78 13.36 -3.43
C LEU A 104 -2.96 12.57 -4.44
N ALA A 105 -1.65 12.79 -4.45
CA ALA A 105 -0.70 12.06 -5.30
C ALA A 105 -0.20 10.81 -4.56
N VAL A 106 -0.58 9.62 -5.04
CA VAL A 106 -0.18 8.35 -4.43
C VAL A 106 1.07 7.77 -5.11
N PRO A 107 2.17 7.51 -4.37
CA PRO A 107 3.40 6.94 -4.91
C PRO A 107 3.27 5.43 -5.12
N VAL A 108 3.00 5.01 -6.36
CA VAL A 108 2.83 3.60 -6.74
C VAL A 108 3.87 3.18 -7.78
N TYR A 109 4.42 1.98 -7.65
CA TYR A 109 5.31 1.41 -8.65
C TYR A 109 4.56 1.16 -9.97
N ARG A 110 5.03 1.78 -11.05
CA ARG A 110 4.50 1.58 -12.40
C ARG A 110 5.62 1.04 -13.28
N LYS A 111 5.48 -0.20 -13.75
CA LYS A 111 6.31 -0.69 -14.86
C LYS A 111 6.07 0.22 -16.07
N LYS A 112 7.13 0.85 -16.58
CA LYS A 112 7.08 1.59 -17.83
C LYS A 112 6.76 0.57 -18.94
N GLN A 113 5.62 0.69 -19.59
CA GLN A 113 5.34 -0.14 -20.77
C GLN A 113 6.42 0.21 -21.80
N ARG A 114 7.24 -0.78 -22.16
CA ARG A 114 8.07 -0.66 -23.36
C ARG A 114 7.10 -0.55 -24.53
N SER A 115 7.04 0.63 -25.12
CA SER A 115 6.45 0.86 -26.43
C SER A 115 7.09 -0.13 -27.40
N MET A 116 6.44 -1.26 -27.69
CA MET A 116 6.75 -2.03 -28.90
C MET A 116 6.20 -1.22 -30.07
N LYS A 117 7.02 -0.29 -30.56
CA LYS A 117 6.87 0.29 -31.90
C LYS A 117 7.55 -0.67 -32.86
N GLY A 118 6.77 -1.22 -33.80
CA GLY A 118 7.26 -2.07 -34.89
C GLY A 118 6.49 -3.37 -34.93
N TYR A 119 5.48 -3.44 -35.80
CA TYR A 119 5.51 -4.19 -37.07
C TYR A 119 4.52 -3.54 -38.03
#